data_AF-A0A817WQK0-F1
#
_entry.id   AF-A0A817WQK0-F1
#
_cell.length_a   1.000
_cell.length_b   1.000
_cell.length_c   1.000
_cell.angle_alpha   90.00
_cell.angle_beta   90.00
_cell.angle_gamma   90.00
#
_symmetry.space_group_name_H-M   'P 1'
#
loop_
_entity.id
_entity.type
_entity.pdbx_description
1 polymer ?
#
loop_
_entity_poly.entity_id
_entity_poly.type
_entity_poly.pdbx_seq_one_letter_code
_entity_poly.pdbx_strand_id
1 'polypeptide(L)'
;MVITLIEQDNDRQEIHSYHQLTQAPKYRCGRSFNIYLLYSTRPKNTSNNYSVRIDAFDNESLIYLASWALQNSIYIFASQSTGLLFDSTSSSHIAL
;
A
#
# COMPACT_ATOMS: atom_id res chain seq x y z
N MET A 1 5.44 8.80 -0.43
CA MET A 1 4.50 7.81 0.16
C MET A 1 5.24 6.52 0.44
N VAL A 2 5.00 5.89 1.58
CA VAL A 2 5.62 4.62 1.97
C VAL A 2 4.51 3.59 2.17
N ILE A 3 4.66 2.40 1.62
CA ILE A 3 3.70 1.31 1.71
C ILE A 3 4.39 0.16 2.42
N THR A 4 3.83 -0.31 3.51
CA THR A 4 4.49 -1.22 4.45
C THR A 4 3.61 -2.44 4.68
N LEU A 5 4.16 -3.64 4.57
CA LEU A 5 3.50 -4.85 5.03
C LEU A 5 3.81 -5.04 6.51
N ILE A 6 2.77 -5.02 7.33
CA ILE A 6 2.86 -5.19 8.77
C ILE A 6 2.15 -6.46 9.21
N GLU A 7 2.74 -7.15 10.18
CA GLU A 7 2.11 -8.19 10.95
C GLU A 7 1.68 -7.61 12.31
N GLN A 8 0.46 -7.91 12.73
CA GLN A 8 -0.11 -7.45 13.99
C GLN A 8 -0.29 -8.64 14.93
N ASP A 9 0.48 -8.66 16.01
CA ASP A 9 0.38 -9.65 17.09
C ASP A 9 0.10 -8.91 18.40
N ASN A 10 -1.15 -8.96 18.85
CA ASN A 10 -1.68 -8.34 20.08
C ASN A 10 -1.34 -6.85 20.24
N ASP A 11 -0.10 -6.51 20.62
CA ASP A 11 0.41 -5.14 20.81
C ASP A 11 1.70 -4.83 20.03
N ARG A 12 2.21 -5.78 19.25
CA ARG A 12 3.44 -5.63 18.47
C ARG A 12 3.12 -5.57 16.98
N GLN A 13 3.73 -4.59 16.31
CA GLN A 13 3.73 -4.50 14.86
C GLN A 13 5.12 -4.88 14.33
N GLU A 14 5.20 -5.96 13.57
CA GLU A 14 6.43 -6.34 12.87
C GLU A 14 6.35 -5.86 11.42
N ILE A 15 7.42 -5.24 10.93
CA ILE A 15 7.52 -4.81 9.53
C ILE A 15 8.19 -5.92 8.74
N HIS A 16 7.48 -6.47 7.75
CA HIS A 16 8.01 -7.54 6.90
C HIS A 16 8.74 -6.97 5.68
N SER A 17 8.16 -5.94 5.07
CA SER A 17 8.75 -5.22 3.94
C SER A 17 8.09 -3.86 3.75
N TYR A 18 8.75 -2.98 3.02
CA TYR A 18 8.18 -1.70 2.62
C TYR A 18 8.59 -1.34 1.20
N HIS A 19 7.79 -0.49 0.57
CA HIS A 19 8.03 0.10 -0.73
C HIS A 19 7.80 1.61 -0.65
N GLN A 20 8.81 2.38 -1.03
CA GLN A 20 8.72 3.84 -1.05
C GLN A 20 8.47 4.33 -2.47
N LEU A 21 7.35 5.02 -2.65
CA LEU A 21 7.05 5.76 -3.87
C LEU A 21 7.59 7.18 -3.71
N THR A 22 8.69 7.45 -4.42
CA THR A 22 9.39 8.75 -4.42
C THR A 22 8.71 9.79 -5.31
N GLN A 23 8.00 9.40 -6.36
CA GLN A 23 7.17 10.30 -7.16
C GLN A 23 5.95 9.56 -7.72
N ALA A 24 4.75 10.09 -7.47
CA ALA A 24 3.62 9.82 -8.36
C ALA A 24 3.98 10.42 -9.73
N PRO A 25 3.83 9.69 -10.84
CA PRO A 25 4.30 10.16 -12.14
C PRO A 25 3.47 11.39 -12.53
N LYS A 26 4.04 12.58 -12.35
CA LYS A 26 3.44 13.87 -12.74
C LYS A 26 3.02 13.89 -14.23
N TYR A 27 3.56 13.00 -15.06
CA TYR A 27 3.38 12.96 -16.51
C TYR A 27 2.64 11.71 -17.04
N ARG A 28 2.36 10.70 -16.22
CA ARG A 28 1.76 9.42 -16.67
C ARG A 28 0.57 9.06 -15.78
N CYS A 29 -0.43 9.90 -15.86
CA CYS A 29 -1.65 9.74 -15.11
C CYS A 29 -2.51 8.63 -15.75
N GLY A 30 -3.20 7.84 -14.94
CA GLY A 30 -3.89 6.62 -15.40
C GLY A 30 -3.01 5.36 -15.45
N ARG A 31 -1.79 5.39 -14.90
CA ARG A 31 -0.99 4.17 -14.69
C ARG A 31 -1.29 3.54 -13.34
N SER A 32 -1.64 2.26 -13.36
CA SER A 32 -1.71 1.41 -12.17
C SER A 32 -0.32 0.96 -11.76
N PHE A 33 -0.06 0.93 -10.45
CA PHE A 33 1.18 0.39 -9.89
C PHE A 33 0.93 -0.99 -9.31
N ASN A 34 1.70 -1.98 -9.76
CA ASN A 34 1.77 -3.29 -9.12
C ASN A 34 2.92 -3.27 -8.11
N ILE A 35 2.58 -3.31 -6.83
CA ILE A 35 3.55 -3.23 -5.74
C ILE A 35 3.57 -4.58 -5.03
N TYR A 36 4.74 -5.22 -5.04
CA TYR A 36 4.94 -6.52 -4.42
C TYR A 36 5.60 -6.34 -3.05
N LEU A 37 4.84 -6.64 -2.00
CA LEU A 37 5.35 -6.70 -0.63
C LEU A 37 5.69 -8.15 -0.30
N LEU A 38 6.83 -8.37 0.34
CA LEU A 38 7.33 -9.69 0.68
C LEU A 38 7.22 -9.94 2.19
N TYR A 39 6.78 -11.13 2.56
CA TYR A 39 6.89 -11.63 3.92
C TYR A 39 8.37 -11.88 4.26
N SER A 40 8.78 -11.57 5.50
CA SER A 40 10.12 -11.82 6.04
C SER A 40 10.57 -13.28 5.88
N THR A 41 9.63 -14.21 6.04
CA THR A 41 9.83 -15.65 5.79
C THR A 41 8.83 -16.16 4.76
N ARG A 42 9.21 -17.21 4.01
CA ARG A 42 8.34 -17.90 3.06
C ARG A 42 8.26 -19.38 3.44
N PRO A 43 7.06 -20.01 3.45
CA PRO A 43 5.76 -19.46 3.07
C PRO A 43 5.18 -18.50 4.14
N LYS A 44 4.16 -17.71 3.76
CA LYS A 44 3.39 -16.86 4.68
C LYS A 44 2.85 -17.72 5.83
N ASN A 45 3.00 -17.28 7.07
CA ASN A 45 2.34 -17.92 8.22
C ASN A 45 0.84 -17.58 8.20
N THR A 46 -0.04 -18.59 8.10
CA THR A 46 -1.49 -18.35 8.02
C THR A 46 -2.14 -18.00 9.36
N SER A 47 -1.44 -18.23 10.47
CA SER A 47 -1.94 -17.92 11.82
C SER A 47 -1.78 -16.44 12.20
N ASN A 48 -0.97 -15.70 11.44
CA ASN A 48 -0.63 -14.32 11.74
C ASN A 48 -1.55 -13.36 10.98
N ASN A 49 -1.87 -12.22 11.61
CA ASN A 49 -2.70 -11.18 11.02
C ASN A 49 -1.82 -10.17 10.30
N TYR A 50 -2.01 -10.06 8.99
CA TYR A 50 -1.26 -9.12 8.16
C TYR A 50 -2.16 -7.99 7.68
N SER A 51 -1.59 -6.79 7.61
CA SER A 51 -2.20 -5.67 6.93
C SER A 51 -1.14 -4.88 6.18
N VAL A 52 -1.57 -4.09 5.22
CA VAL A 52 -0.71 -3.14 4.53
C VAL A 52 -1.03 -1.75 5.06
N ARG A 53 -0.01 -1.06 5.55
CA ARG A 53 -0.07 0.32 5.98
C ARG A 53 0.49 1.24 4.89
N ILE A 54 -0.23 2.29 4.55
CA ILE A 54 0.22 3.31 3.60
C ILE A 54 0.39 4.60 4.36
N ASP A 55 1.60 5.15 4.37
CA ASP A 55 1.96 6.39 5.05
C ASP A 55 2.26 7.48 4.00
N ALA A 56 1.47 8.55 4.01
CA ALA A 56 1.66 9.72 3.17
C ALA A 56 2.46 10.79 3.90
N PHE A 57 3.41 11.37 3.17
CA PHE A 57 4.27 12.45 3.63
C PHE A 57 4.24 13.55 2.58
N ASP A 58 4.37 14.80 3.03
CA ASP A 58 4.65 15.91 2.15
C ASP A 58 6.00 15.67 1.44
N ASN A 59 6.06 15.94 0.14
CA ASN A 59 7.22 15.55 -0.67
C ASN A 59 8.45 16.44 -0.42
N GLU A 60 8.26 17.68 0.00
CA GLU A 60 9.36 18.64 0.19
C GLU A 60 9.87 18.63 1.62
N SER A 61 8.94 18.68 2.57
CA SER A 61 9.25 18.77 4.00
C SER A 61 9.34 17.42 4.71
N LEU A 62 8.93 16.33 4.04
CA LEU A 62 8.81 14.99 4.63
C LEU A 62 7.92 14.93 5.88
N ILE A 63 7.04 15.92 6.06
CA ILE A 63 6.08 15.96 7.15
C ILE A 63 5.03 14.88 6.93
N TYR A 64 4.77 14.08 7.97
CA TYR A 64 3.71 13.07 7.96
C TYR A 64 2.34 13.75 7.81
N LEU A 65 1.54 13.24 6.87
CA LEU A 65 0.21 13.79 6.56
C LEU A 65 -0.90 12.86 7.04
N ALA A 66 -0.82 11.59 6.66
CA ALA A 66 -1.89 10.62 6.90
C ALA A 66 -1.39 9.19 6.77
N SER A 67 -2.15 8.25 7.34
CA SER A 67 -1.94 6.82 7.20
C SER A 67 -3.25 6.09 6.98
N TRP A 68 -3.19 5.01 6.20
CA TRP A 68 -4.29 4.08 5.95
C TRP A 68 -3.83 2.65 6.22
N ALA A 69 -4.67 1.85 6.86
CA ALA A 69 -4.43 0.42 7.08
C ALA A 69 -5.47 -0.40 6.30
N LEU A 70 -4.99 -1.39 5.54
CA LEU A 70 -5.78 -2.18 4.60
C LEU A 70 -5.49 -3.67 4.84
N GLN A 71 -6.51 -4.49 4.98
CA GLN A 71 -6.35 -5.91 5.34
C GLN A 71 -6.00 -6.82 4.15
N ASN A 72 -6.20 -6.35 2.92
CA ASN A 72 -6.08 -7.15 1.69
C ASN A 72 -5.04 -6.57 0.71
N SER A 73 -4.82 -7.27 -0.42
CA SER A 73 -4.03 -6.78 -1.55
C SER A 73 -4.60 -5.46 -2.10
N ILE A 74 -3.71 -4.55 -2.50
CA ILE A 74 -4.06 -3.18 -2.88
C ILE A 74 -3.60 -2.87 -4.29
N TYR A 75 -4.49 -2.25 -5.05
CA TYR A 75 -4.15 -1.57 -6.29
C TYR A 75 -4.12 -0.06 -6.06
N ILE A 76 -3.03 0.58 -6.49
CA ILE A 76 -2.86 2.03 -6.38
C ILE A 76 -3.00 2.64 -7.77
N PHE A 77 -3.98 3.54 -7.90
CA PHE A 77 -4.26 4.28 -9.12
C PHE A 77 -3.95 5.76 -8.91
N ALA A 78 -3.22 6.36 -9.86
CA ALA A 78 -2.96 7.80 -9.87
C ALA A 78 -3.83 8.49 -10.93
N SER A 79 -4.71 9.42 -10.52
CA SER A 79 -5.59 10.20 -11.41
C SER A 79 -5.21 11.69 -11.44
N GLN A 80 -5.40 12.36 -12.60
CA GLN A 80 -5.14 13.80 -12.76
C GLN A 80 -6.16 14.69 -12.04
N SER A 81 -7.39 14.22 -11.90
CA SER A 81 -8.52 15.03 -11.45
C SER A 81 -8.84 14.85 -9.95
N THR A 82 -8.38 13.76 -9.34
CA THR A 82 -8.89 13.31 -8.03
C THR A 82 -7.81 12.86 -7.04
N GLY A 83 -6.53 12.94 -7.41
CA GLY A 83 -5.42 12.48 -6.56
C GLY A 83 -5.17 10.97 -6.63
N LEU A 84 -4.61 10.40 -5.56
CA LEU A 84 -4.38 8.95 -5.44
C LEU A 84 -5.67 8.25 -5.02
N LEU A 85 -6.01 7.17 -5.72
CA LEU A 85 -7.13 6.28 -5.38
C LEU A 85 -6.56 4.92 -4.99
N PHE A 86 -7.05 4.39 -3.86
CA PHE A 86 -6.71 3.06 -3.37
C PHE A 86 -7.92 2.15 -3.57
N ASP A 87 -7.73 1.03 -4.25
CA ASP A 87 -8.76 0.01 -4.41
C ASP A 87 -8.31 -1.31 -3.78
N SER A 88 -9.17 -1.88 -2.95
CA SER A 88 -8.98 -3.17 -2.30
C SER A 88 -10.05 -4.14 -2.80
N THR A 89 -10.06 -4.46 -4.09
CA THR A 89 -10.98 -5.47 -4.62
C THR A 89 -10.59 -6.86 -4.14
N SER A 90 -11.35 -7.39 -3.17
CA SER A 90 -11.66 -8.82 -3.11
C SER A 90 -12.81 -9.11 -4.10
N SER A 91 -12.59 -8.94 -5.40
CA SER A 91 -13.46 -9.56 -6.41
C SER A 91 -12.85 -9.42 -7.79
N SER A 92 -12.34 -10.53 -8.31
CA SER A 92 -12.39 -10.80 -9.73
C SER A 92 -13.83 -10.64 -10.19
N HIS A 93 -14.14 -9.61 -10.98
CA HIS A 93 -15.11 -9.59 -12.08
C HIS A 93 -15.29 -8.14 -12.56
N ILE A 94 -14.51 -7.76 -13.57
CA ILE A 94 -14.88 -6.66 -14.47
C ILE A 94 -15.97 -7.26 -15.38
N ALA A 95 -17.23 -6.88 -15.15
CA ALA A 95 -18.28 -7.01 -16.14
C ALA A 95 -18.30 -5.75 -17.00
N LEU A 96 -18.45 -5.98 -18.31
CA LEU A 96 -18.30 -5.08 -19.47
C LEU A 96 -18.88 -3.68 -19.31
#